data_AF-A0A967LDZ5-F1
#
_entry.id   AF-A0A967LDZ5-F1
#
_cell.length_a   1.000
_cell.length_b   1.000
_cell.length_c   1.000
_cell.angle_alpha   90.00
_cell.angle_beta   90.00
_cell.angle_gamma   90.00
#
_symmetry.space_group_name_H-M   'P 1'
#
loop_
_entity.id
_entity.type
_entity.pdbx_description
1 polymer ?
#
loop_
_entity_poly.entity_id
_entity_poly.type
_entity_poly.pdbx_seq_one_letter_code
_entity_poly.pdbx_strand_id
1 'polypeptide(L)'
;MLAPHSVSMLPAEFHTWSPLHLVTLAVCLGLAGATHLLAHRSGTGQGRQRLRFAVGWGCIAAWILNTGYWLMPVRFDPASSLPIHFCNVANLFGALAVLRRMRLFQGVIYFWIGLYSWAFLTPTVGVGPARMGFWV
;
A
#
# COMPACT_ATOMS: atom_id res chain seq x y z
N MET A 1 -42.56 -7.34 -15.49
CA MET A 1 -41.70 -7.57 -14.32
C MET A 1 -40.41 -8.21 -14.80
N LEU A 2 -39.36 -7.41 -15.00
CA LEU A 2 -37.99 -7.86 -15.25
C LEU A 2 -37.12 -6.88 -14.48
N ALA A 3 -36.54 -7.33 -13.36
CA ALA A 3 -35.56 -6.58 -12.60
C ALA A 3 -34.18 -6.91 -13.18
N PRO A 4 -33.45 -5.95 -13.77
CA PRO A 4 -32.07 -6.18 -14.12
C PRO A 4 -31.16 -5.54 -13.06
N HIS A 5 -29.99 -6.16 -12.87
CA HIS A 5 -28.81 -5.63 -12.16
C HIS A 5 -28.70 -5.89 -10.66
N SER A 6 -28.58 -7.17 -10.30
CA SER A 6 -27.52 -7.54 -9.37
C SER A 6 -26.15 -7.21 -10.00
N VAL A 7 -25.19 -6.82 -9.15
CA VAL A 7 -23.76 -6.55 -9.41
C VAL A 7 -23.36 -5.08 -9.68
N SER A 8 -23.45 -4.25 -8.64
CA SER A 8 -22.35 -3.37 -8.23
C SER A 8 -22.60 -2.83 -6.81
N MET A 9 -22.37 -3.68 -5.80
CA MET A 9 -22.41 -3.25 -4.38
C MET A 9 -21.15 -2.47 -3.96
N LEU A 10 -20.21 -2.22 -4.87
CA LEU A 10 -18.99 -1.46 -4.61
C LEU A 10 -19.20 -0.01 -5.05
N PRO A 11 -19.01 0.98 -4.16
CA PRO A 11 -19.22 2.38 -4.50
C PRO A 11 -18.24 2.82 -5.59
N ALA A 12 -18.73 3.66 -6.50
CA ALA A 12 -17.95 4.15 -7.64
C ALA A 12 -16.89 5.20 -7.25
N GLU A 13 -17.06 5.86 -6.11
CA GLU A 13 -16.22 6.94 -5.62
C GLU A 13 -15.70 6.66 -4.22
N PHE A 14 -14.49 7.15 -3.95
CA PHE A 14 -13.84 7.08 -2.66
C PHE A 14 -13.77 8.47 -2.05
N HIS A 15 -14.37 8.65 -0.87
CA HIS A 15 -14.35 9.91 -0.14
C HIS A 15 -13.60 9.76 1.18
N THR A 16 -12.74 10.72 1.49
CA THR A 16 -12.03 10.79 2.77
C THR A 16 -13.03 10.84 3.92
N TRP A 17 -12.81 10.03 4.95
CA TRP A 17 -13.72 9.83 6.11
C TRP A 17 -15.07 9.16 5.81
N SER A 18 -15.27 8.63 4.61
CA SER A 18 -16.43 7.76 4.34
C SER A 18 -16.33 6.42 5.08
N PRO A 19 -17.44 5.66 5.22
CA PRO A 19 -17.41 4.32 5.79
C PRO A 19 -16.40 3.39 5.09
N LEU A 20 -16.25 3.54 3.78
CA LEU A 20 -15.29 2.74 3.01
C LEU A 20 -13.84 3.11 3.34
N HIS A 21 -13.55 4.39 3.59
CA HIS A 21 -12.25 4.82 4.08
C HIS A 21 -11.93 4.19 5.45
N LEU A 22 -12.90 4.18 6.37
CA LEU A 22 -12.70 3.57 7.70
C LEU A 22 -12.47 2.06 7.62
N VAL A 23 -13.22 1.36 6.77
CA VAL A 23 -13.03 -0.08 6.54
C VAL A 23 -11.66 -0.36 5.94
N THR A 24 -11.23 0.39 4.93
CA THR A 24 -9.93 0.21 4.29
C THR A 24 -8.79 0.49 5.27
N LEU A 25 -8.89 1.57 6.06
CA LEU A 25 -7.92 1.88 7.11
C LEU A 25 -7.87 0.78 8.18
N ALA A 26 -9.02 0.25 8.61
CA ALA A 26 -9.08 -0.86 9.56
C ALA A 26 -8.44 -2.14 9.01
N VAL A 27 -8.65 -2.45 7.73
CA VAL A 27 -8.02 -3.61 7.07
C VAL A 27 -6.50 -3.42 6.98
N CYS A 28 -6.02 -2.24 6.57
CA CYS A 28 -4.59 -1.94 6.50
C CYS A 28 -3.92 -2.06 7.87
N LEU A 29 -4.52 -1.48 8.92
CA LEU A 29 -4.03 -1.59 10.30
C LEU A 29 -4.08 -3.04 10.79
N GLY A 30 -5.15 -3.77 10.47
CA GLY A 30 -5.28 -5.19 10.82
C GLY A 30 -4.20 -6.06 10.20
N LEU A 31 -3.89 -5.86 8.92
CA LEU A 31 -2.82 -6.57 8.22
C LEU A 31 -1.43 -6.20 8.75
N ALA A 32 -1.18 -4.91 9.02
CA ALA A 32 0.06 -4.45 9.63
C ALA A 32 0.24 -5.05 11.05
N GLY A 33 -0.83 -5.06 11.86
CA GLY A 33 -0.83 -5.68 13.17
C GLY A 33 -0.63 -7.19 13.11
N ALA A 34 -1.31 -7.88 12.20
CA ALA A 34 -1.17 -9.33 12.01
C ALA A 34 0.25 -9.71 11.60
N THR A 35 0.86 -8.99 10.65
CA THR A 35 2.24 -9.24 10.23
C THR A 35 3.23 -8.96 11.36
N HIS A 36 3.01 -7.91 12.16
CA HIS A 36 3.80 -7.63 13.36
C HIS A 36 3.70 -8.75 14.40
N LEU A 37 2.49 -9.20 14.72
CA LEU A 37 2.25 -10.29 15.68
C LEU A 37 2.84 -11.61 15.19
N LEU A 38 2.67 -11.94 13.92
CA LEU A 38 3.28 -13.13 13.31
C LEU A 38 4.80 -13.06 13.35
N ALA A 39 5.39 -11.89 13.06
CA ALA A 39 6.83 -11.69 13.16
C ALA A 39 7.35 -11.84 14.59
N HIS A 40 6.58 -11.37 15.59
CA HIS A 40 6.92 -11.49 17.01
C HIS A 40 6.80 -12.95 17.49
N ARG A 41 5.78 -13.69 17.03
CA ARG A 41 5.57 -15.09 17.39
C ARG A 41 6.53 -16.07 16.70
N SER A 42 7.03 -15.74 15.51
CA SER A 42 7.87 -16.63 14.70
C SER A 42 9.32 -16.80 15.22
N GLY A 43 9.71 -16.15 16.31
CA GLY A 43 11.04 -16.27 16.91
C GLY A 43 12.19 -15.88 15.96
N THR A 44 13.40 -16.43 16.17
CA THR A 44 14.58 -16.20 15.29
C THR A 44 14.72 -17.24 14.17
N GLY A 45 13.75 -18.16 14.01
CA GLY A 45 13.84 -19.29 13.08
C GLY A 45 13.53 -18.96 11.61
N GLN A 46 13.48 -20.01 10.78
CA GLN A 46 13.17 -19.93 9.35
C GLN A 46 11.83 -19.22 9.05
N GLY A 47 10.84 -19.32 9.93
CA GLY A 47 9.53 -18.66 9.77
C GLY A 47 9.65 -17.13 9.68
N ARG A 48 10.44 -16.52 10.56
CA ARG A 48 10.69 -15.06 10.52
C ARG A 48 11.48 -14.65 9.29
N GLN A 49 12.42 -15.48 8.83
CA GLN A 49 13.17 -15.23 7.60
C GLN A 49 12.23 -15.24 6.38
N ARG A 50 11.37 -16.25 6.25
CA ARG A 50 10.39 -16.37 5.15
C ARG A 50 9.39 -15.21 5.16
N LEU A 51 8.84 -14.85 6.32
CA LEU A 51 7.93 -13.71 6.45
C LEU A 51 8.59 -12.41 6.01
N ARG A 52 9.86 -12.18 6.39
CA ARG A 52 10.61 -10.98 5.98
C ARG A 52 10.85 -10.94 4.48
N PHE A 53 11.21 -12.06 3.86
CA PHE A 53 11.35 -12.12 2.41
C PHE A 53 10.01 -11.92 1.70
N ALA A 54 8.93 -12.53 2.20
CA ALA A 54 7.59 -12.38 1.63
C ALA A 54 7.12 -10.91 1.68
N VAL A 55 7.27 -10.23 2.82
CA VAL A 55 6.91 -8.82 2.97
C VAL A 55 7.81 -7.94 2.09
N GLY A 56 9.13 -8.14 2.15
CA GLY A 56 10.07 -7.32 1.38
C GLY A 56 9.87 -7.45 -0.13
N TRP A 57 9.77 -8.68 -0.65
CA TRP A 57 9.51 -8.92 -2.07
C TRP A 57 8.09 -8.52 -2.47
N GLY A 58 7.10 -8.70 -1.59
CA GLY A 58 5.74 -8.23 -1.82
C GLY A 58 5.67 -6.71 -2.00
N CYS A 59 6.37 -5.95 -1.16
CA CYS A 59 6.49 -4.50 -1.29
C CYS A 59 7.14 -4.07 -2.61
N ILE A 60 8.22 -4.77 -3.03
CA ILE A 60 8.88 -4.50 -4.32
C ILE A 60 7.95 -4.81 -5.49
N ALA A 61 7.26 -5.96 -5.46
CA ALA A 61 6.32 -6.34 -6.51
C ALA A 61 5.17 -5.33 -6.61
N ALA A 62 4.59 -4.92 -5.49
CA ALA A 62 3.56 -3.88 -5.45
C ALA A 62 4.08 -2.54 -6.00
N TRP A 63 5.31 -2.15 -5.67
CA TRP A 63 5.94 -0.95 -6.22
C TRP A 63 6.13 -1.02 -7.73
N ILE A 64 6.57 -2.17 -8.27
CA ILE A 64 6.73 -2.39 -9.71
C ILE A 64 5.38 -2.30 -10.42
N LEU A 65 4.34 -2.95 -9.87
CA LEU A 65 2.99 -2.91 -10.44
C LEU A 65 2.42 -1.48 -10.42
N ASN A 66 2.56 -0.77 -9.31
CA ASN A 66 2.13 0.62 -9.18
C ASN A 66 2.85 1.53 -10.18
N THR A 67 4.18 1.50 -10.16
CA THR A 67 4.99 2.30 -11.05
C THR A 67 4.69 1.96 -12.51
N GLY A 68 4.64 0.68 -12.88
CA GLY A 68 4.36 0.25 -14.25
C GLY A 68 2.98 0.64 -14.76
N TYR A 69 1.96 0.63 -13.90
CA TYR A 69 0.60 1.05 -14.25
C TYR A 69 0.52 2.55 -14.57
N TRP A 70 1.16 3.39 -13.76
CA TRP A 70 1.16 4.84 -13.94
C TRP A 70 2.17 5.34 -14.98
N LEU A 71 3.24 4.58 -15.26
CA LEU A 71 4.22 4.91 -16.30
C LEU A 71 3.72 4.56 -17.72
N MET A 72 2.54 3.96 -17.85
CA MET A 72 1.95 3.59 -19.13
C MET A 72 1.52 4.86 -19.90
N PRO A 73 1.88 5.03 -21.19
CA PRO A 73 1.76 6.30 -21.90
C PRO A 73 0.31 6.84 -22.03
N VAL A 74 -0.69 5.97 -21.89
CA VAL A 74 -2.11 6.34 -21.89
C VAL A 74 -2.54 7.06 -20.59
N ARG A 75 -1.77 6.92 -19.51
CA ARG A 75 -2.08 7.45 -18.16
C ARG A 75 -0.97 8.30 -17.58
N PHE A 76 0.10 8.52 -18.34
CA PHE A 76 1.27 9.24 -17.88
C PHE A 76 0.96 10.73 -17.77
N ASP A 77 0.82 11.21 -16.55
CA ASP A 77 0.72 12.63 -16.22
C ASP A 77 1.94 13.03 -15.38
N PRO A 78 2.81 13.94 -15.87
CA PRO A 78 3.99 14.39 -15.15
C PRO A 78 3.69 15.17 -13.86
N ALA A 79 2.43 15.45 -13.51
CA ALA A 79 2.09 15.98 -12.18
C ALA A 79 1.77 14.88 -11.14
N SER A 80 1.32 13.70 -11.58
CA SER A 80 0.75 12.65 -10.71
C SER A 80 1.37 11.26 -10.88
N SER A 81 2.17 11.06 -11.92
CA SER A 81 2.73 9.75 -12.32
C SER A 81 4.25 9.66 -12.13
N LEU A 82 4.90 10.65 -11.50
CA LEU A 82 6.35 10.55 -11.32
C LEU A 82 6.69 9.49 -10.26
N PRO A 83 7.60 8.55 -10.56
CA PRO A 83 8.02 7.52 -9.61
C PRO A 83 8.75 8.07 -8.36
N ILE A 84 8.96 9.39 -8.29
CA ILE A 84 9.65 10.11 -7.21
C ILE A 84 8.66 10.56 -6.11
N HIS A 85 7.35 10.30 -6.24
CA HIS A 85 6.41 10.57 -5.14
C HIS A 85 6.88 9.87 -3.86
N PHE A 86 6.87 10.62 -2.75
CA PHE A 86 7.43 10.19 -1.47
C PHE A 86 6.95 8.80 -1.05
N CYS A 87 5.67 8.48 -1.25
CA CYS A 87 5.07 7.19 -0.88
C CYS A 87 5.63 6.01 -1.69
N ASN A 88 5.99 6.22 -2.96
CA ASN A 88 6.57 5.17 -3.80
C ASN A 88 8.03 4.90 -3.39
N VAL A 89 8.80 5.96 -3.19
CA VAL A 89 10.18 5.89 -2.72
C VAL A 89 10.26 5.24 -1.32
N ALA A 90 9.30 5.57 -0.46
CA ALA A 90 9.12 4.97 0.84
C ALA A 90 8.89 3.47 0.83
N ASN A 91 7.99 3.00 -0.05
CA ASN A 91 7.71 1.58 -0.16
C ASN A 91 8.99 0.81 -0.56
N LEU A 92 9.77 1.37 -1.48
CA LEU A 92 11.06 0.81 -1.89
C LEU A 92 12.09 0.81 -0.75
N PHE A 93 12.25 1.94 -0.04
CA PHE A 93 13.15 1.99 1.11
C PHE A 93 12.71 1.10 2.26
N GLY A 94 11.40 0.95 2.48
CA GLY A 94 10.81 0.04 3.46
C GLY A 94 11.13 -1.42 3.13
N ALA A 95 10.94 -1.81 1.87
CA ALA A 95 11.32 -3.14 1.40
C ALA A 95 12.83 -3.41 1.59
N LEU A 96 13.67 -2.45 1.22
CA LEU A 96 15.13 -2.55 1.39
C LEU A 96 15.53 -2.59 2.87
N ALA A 97 14.86 -1.83 3.74
CA ALA A 97 15.07 -1.86 5.19
C ALA A 97 14.74 -3.24 5.76
N VAL A 98 13.65 -3.88 5.30
CA VAL A 98 13.24 -5.22 5.74
C VAL A 98 14.20 -6.30 5.23
N LEU A 99 14.60 -6.24 3.96
CA LEU A 99 15.45 -7.23 3.29
C LEU A 99 16.91 -7.13 3.74
N ARG A 100 17.52 -5.93 3.63
CA ARG A 100 18.95 -5.72 3.87
C ARG A 100 19.30 -5.32 5.32
N ARG A 101 18.32 -4.94 6.16
CA ARG A 101 18.54 -4.41 7.53
C ARG A 101 19.54 -3.26 7.62
N MET A 102 19.69 -2.45 6.58
CA MET A 102 20.61 -1.33 6.62
C MET A 102 20.06 -0.21 7.50
N ARG A 103 20.89 0.28 8.43
CA ARG A 103 20.51 1.34 9.40
C ARG A 103 20.04 2.62 8.71
N LEU A 104 20.60 2.94 7.54
CA LEU A 104 20.22 4.12 6.77
C LEU A 104 18.74 4.06 6.35
N PHE A 105 18.32 2.97 5.71
CA PHE A 105 16.92 2.82 5.27
C PHE A 105 15.95 2.73 6.45
N GLN A 106 16.35 2.07 7.54
CA GLN A 106 15.56 2.07 8.77
C GLN A 106 15.40 3.48 9.36
N GLY A 107 16.48 4.27 9.36
CA GLY A 107 16.43 5.67 9.79
C GLY A 107 15.49 6.50 8.93
N VAL A 108 15.61 6.41 7.60
CA VAL A 108 14.72 7.12 6.67
C VAL A 108 13.26 6.78 6.94
N ILE A 109 12.91 5.49 7.06
CA ILE A 109 11.54 5.06 7.35
C ILE A 109 11.08 5.50 8.75
N TYR A 110 11.96 5.47 9.75
CA TYR A 110 11.65 5.93 11.10
C TYR A 110 11.29 7.42 11.12
N PHE A 111 12.09 8.27 10.46
CA PHE A 111 11.81 9.70 10.37
C PHE A 111 10.57 10.01 9.52
N TRP A 112 10.33 9.21 8.47
CA TRP A 112 9.24 9.46 7.51
C TRP A 112 7.90 8.83 7.94
N ILE A 113 7.83 8.12 9.08
CA ILE A 113 6.62 7.41 9.53
C ILE A 113 5.39 8.32 9.67
N GLY A 114 5.59 9.57 10.13
CA GLY A 114 4.51 10.55 10.26
C GLY A 114 3.91 10.94 8.91
N LEU A 115 4.75 11.12 7.89
CA LEU A 115 4.32 11.49 6.54
C LEU A 115 3.54 10.35 5.87
N TYR A 116 3.94 9.09 6.07
CA TYR A 116 3.19 7.95 5.51
C TYR A 116 1.87 7.74 6.19
N SER A 117 1.84 7.85 7.52
CA SER A 117 0.61 7.75 8.29
C SER A 117 -0.38 8.83 7.83
N TRP A 118 0.12 10.02 7.49
CA TRP A 118 -0.70 11.10 6.95
C TRP A 118 -1.34 10.78 5.59
N ALA A 119 -0.64 10.05 4.72
CA ALA A 119 -1.18 9.62 3.44
C ALA A 119 -2.39 8.68 3.60
N PHE A 120 -2.43 7.88 4.67
CA PHE A 120 -3.61 7.07 5.01
C PHE A 120 -4.75 7.90 5.60
N LEU A 121 -4.47 9.01 6.29
CA LEU A 121 -5.52 9.88 6.87
C LEU A 121 -6.16 10.79 5.83
N THR A 122 -5.36 11.26 4.87
CA THR A 122 -5.78 12.19 3.80
C THR A 122 -5.43 11.63 2.41
N PRO A 123 -6.05 10.51 2.01
CA PRO A 123 -5.77 9.91 0.71
C PRO A 123 -6.22 10.85 -0.41
N THR A 124 -5.40 10.96 -1.45
CA THR A 124 -5.71 11.68 -2.68
C THR A 124 -6.49 10.84 -3.69
N VAL A 125 -6.78 9.57 -3.35
CA VAL A 125 -7.56 8.66 -4.21
C VAL A 125 -9.02 9.08 -4.20
N GLY A 126 -9.58 9.42 -5.36
CA GLY A 126 -11.00 9.74 -5.53
C GLY A 126 -11.82 8.61 -6.18
N VAL A 127 -11.15 7.58 -6.69
CA VAL A 127 -11.79 6.47 -7.41
C VAL A 127 -12.15 5.33 -6.44
N GLY A 128 -13.36 4.79 -6.57
CA GLY A 128 -13.81 3.67 -5.74
C GLY A 128 -13.19 2.32 -6.14
N PRO A 129 -13.37 1.28 -5.31
CA PRO A 129 -12.77 -0.05 -5.50
C PRO A 129 -13.22 -0.79 -6.76
N ALA A 130 -14.26 -0.31 -7.46
CA ALA A 130 -14.67 -0.84 -8.75
C ALA A 130 -13.66 -0.52 -9.88
N ARG A 131 -12.75 0.44 -9.68
CA ARG A 131 -11.74 0.85 -10.67
C ARG A 131 -10.36 0.35 -10.27
N MET A 132 -9.55 -0.05 -11.26
CA MET A 132 -8.20 -0.56 -11.02
C MET A 132 -7.29 0.43 -10.29
N GLY A 133 -7.45 1.74 -10.52
CA GLY A 133 -6.64 2.77 -9.85
C GLY A 133 -6.84 2.88 -8.34
N PHE A 134 -7.82 2.17 -7.77
CA PHE A 134 -7.95 2.05 -6.31
C PHE A 134 -6.99 1.01 -5.71
N TRP A 135 -6.60 0.00 -6.47
CA TRP A 135 -5.84 -1.17 -6.00
C TRP A 135 -4.33 -1.08 -6.26
N VAL A 136 -3.91 -0.03 -6.95
CA VAL A 136 -2.58 0.18 -7.50
C VAL A 136 -1.98 1.42 -6.86
#